data_AF-A0A961F8L6-F1
#
_entry.id   AF-A0A961F8L6-F1
#
_cell.length_a   1.000
_cell.length_b   1.000
_cell.length_c   1.000
_cell.angle_alpha   90.00
_cell.angle_beta   90.00
_cell.angle_gamma   90.00
#
_symmetry.space_group_name_H-M   'P 1'
#
loop_
_entity.id
_entity.type
_entity.pdbx_description
1 polymer ?
#
loop_
_entity_poly.entity_id
_entity_poly.type
_entity_poly.pdbx_seq_one_letter_code
_entity_poly.pdbx_strand_id
1 'polypeptide(L)' 'GPMRAVFEMLGIKDVVSKSIGSSNPYNMIRATVDGLKKESSPRSVAQRRGKKVADILPRRDDAPATETAEA' A
#
# COMPACT_ATOMS: atom_id res chain seq x y z
N GLY A 1 9.62 13.56 6.23
CA GLY A 1 8.45 13.61 7.13
C GLY A 1 8.45 12.39 8.04
N PRO A 2 7.80 12.42 9.21
CA PRO A 2 7.87 11.34 10.20
C PRO A 2 7.42 9.97 9.68
N MET A 3 6.51 9.91 8.69
CA MET A 3 6.15 8.64 8.03
C MET A 3 7.27 8.08 7.16
N ARG A 4 8.05 8.95 6.50
CA ARG A 4 9.15 8.55 5.61
C ARG A 4 10.24 7.80 6.36
N ALA A 5 10.58 8.23 7.57
CA ALA A 5 11.55 7.54 8.42
C ALA A 5 11.09 6.10 8.73
N VAL A 6 9.79 5.89 8.97
CA VAL A 6 9.23 4.55 9.20
C VAL A 6 9.35 3.68 7.94
N PHE A 7 9.00 4.23 6.77
CA PHE A 7 9.08 3.48 5.50
C PHE A 7 10.52 3.15 5.09
N GLU A 8 11.46 4.08 5.28
CA GLU A 8 12.88 3.86 4.98
C GLU A 8 13.49 2.78 5.88
N MET A 9 13.15 2.75 7.18
CA MET A 9 13.58 1.69 8.10
C MET A 9 13.02 0.31 7.74
N LEU A 10 11.80 0.26 7.19
CA LEU A 10 11.18 -0.98 6.71
C LEU A 10 11.67 -1.40 5.32
N GLY A 11 12.49 -0.57 4.65
CA GLY A 11 13.01 -0.84 3.31
C GLY A 11 12.01 -0.59 2.18
N ILE A 12 10.92 0.13 2.43
CA ILE A 12 9.91 0.48 1.43
C ILE A 12 10.38 1.70 0.65
N LYS A 13 10.67 1.51 -0.64
CA LYS A 13 11.22 2.55 -1.53
C LYS A 13 10.15 3.30 -2.31
N ASP A 14 9.14 2.58 -2.76
CA ASP A 14 8.08 3.11 -3.62
C ASP A 14 6.77 3.20 -2.85
N VAL A 15 6.43 4.40 -2.38
CA VAL A 15 5.18 4.66 -1.67
C VAL A 15 4.72 6.11 -1.87
N VAL A 16 3.44 6.28 -2.16
CA VAL A 16 2.77 7.59 -2.17
C VAL A 16 1.87 7.67 -0.95
N SER A 17 2.06 8.69 -0.11
CA SER A 17 1.24 8.87 1.08
C SER A 17 0.96 10.33 1.37
N LYS A 18 -0.20 10.60 1.98
CA LYS A 18 -0.61 11.92 2.45
C LYS A 18 -1.24 11.77 3.83
N SER A 19 -0.84 12.64 4.76
CA SER A 19 -1.54 12.76 6.06
C SER A 19 -2.83 13.55 5.87
N ILE A 20 -3.96 12.95 6.25
CA ILE A 20 -5.28 13.58 6.26
C ILE A 20 -5.71 13.72 7.73
N GLY A 21 -6.04 14.95 8.15
CA GLY A 21 -6.40 15.25 9.54
C GLY A 21 -5.23 15.81 10.34
N SER A 22 -4.80 15.10 11.39
CA SER A 22 -3.81 15.61 12.35
C SER A 22 -2.39 15.60 11.78
N SER A 23 -1.69 16.73 11.93
CA SER A 23 -0.27 16.88 11.57
C SER A 23 0.69 16.59 12.74
N ASN A 24 0.20 16.07 13.87
CA ASN A 24 1.05 15.71 15.00
C ASN A 24 1.91 14.46 14.65
N PRO A 25 3.25 14.54 14.73
CA PRO A 25 4.16 13.43 14.40
C PRO A 25 3.85 12.10 15.10
N TYR A 26 3.45 12.14 16.38
CA TYR A 26 3.14 10.92 17.14
C TYR A 26 1.93 10.18 16.56
N ASN A 27 0.88 10.93 16.23
CA ASN A 27 -0.34 10.36 15.66
C ASN A 27 -0.11 9.86 14.24
N MET A 28 0.69 10.58 13.46
CA MET A 28 1.07 10.14 12.11
C MET A 28 1.81 8.80 12.15
N ILE A 29 2.79 8.62 13.03
CA ILE A 29 3.53 7.35 13.14
C ILE A 29 2.60 6.22 13.60
N ARG A 30 1.76 6.46 14.60
CA ARG A 30 0.76 5.46 15.05
C ARG A 30 -0.20 5.06 13.93
N ALA A 31 -0.70 6.03 13.16
CA ALA A 31 -1.56 5.78 12.02
C ALA A 31 -0.85 4.99 10.92
N THR A 32 0.42 5.30 10.62
CA THR A 32 1.23 4.55 9.66
C THR A 32 1.37 3.08 10.08
N VAL A 33 1.71 2.82 11.34
CA VAL A 33 1.86 1.44 11.86
C VAL A 33 0.53 0.69 11.87
N ASP A 34 -0.58 1.34 12.23
CA ASP A 34 -1.91 0.74 12.19
C ASP A 34 -2.35 0.40 10.76
N GLY A 35 -2.04 1.26 9.78
CA GLY A 35 -2.27 0.98 8.36
C GLY A 35 -1.54 -0.28 7.87
N LEU A 36 -0.24 -0.37 8.16
CA LEU A 36 0.59 -1.53 7.76
C LEU A 36 0.10 -2.84 8.37
N LYS A 37 -0.43 -2.82 9.61
CA LYS A 37 -0.99 -4.02 10.26
C LYS A 37 -2.26 -4.55 9.61
N LYS A 38 -3.00 -3.69 8.90
CA LYS A 38 -4.25 -4.06 8.21
C LYS A 38 -4.02 -4.63 6.82
N GLU A 39 -2.82 -4.48 6.28
CA GLU A 39 -2.48 -5.08 4.99
C GLU A 39 -2.59 -6.60 5.04
N SER A 40 -3.14 -7.16 3.97
CA SER A 40 -3.35 -8.60 3.84
C SER A 40 -2.70 -9.08 2.55
N SER A 41 -1.88 -10.13 2.64
CA SER A 41 -1.26 -10.71 1.46
C SER A 41 -2.31 -11.37 0.54
N PRO A 42 -2.14 -11.33 -0.79
CA PRO A 42 -3.07 -11.99 -1.72
C PRO A 42 -3.27 -13.48 -1.41
N ARG A 43 -2.22 -14.14 -0.91
CA ARG A 43 -2.27 -15.55 -0.48
C ARG A 43 -3.20 -15.76 0.71
N SER A 44 -3.15 -14.90 1.73
CA SER A 44 -4.03 -15.03 2.90
C SER A 44 -5.49 -14.74 2.54
N VAL A 45 -5.73 -13.79 1.64
CA VAL A 45 -7.06 -13.51 1.10
C VAL A 45 -7.59 -14.68 0.27
N ALA A 46 -6.74 -15.30 -0.55
CA ALA A 46 -7.09 -16.48 -1.35
C ALA A 46 -7.54 -17.66 -0.50
N GLN A 47 -6.78 -17.97 0.55
CA GLN A 47 -7.11 -19.02 1.50
C GLN A 47 -8.44 -18.74 2.23
N ARG A 48 -8.65 -17.51 2.70
CA ARG A 48 -9.91 -17.11 3.37
C ARG A 48 -11.12 -17.19 2.44
N ARG A 49 -10.95 -16.88 1.15
CA ARG A 49 -12.03 -16.86 0.14
C ARG A 49 -12.19 -18.19 -0.62
N GLY A 50 -11.33 -19.18 -0.40
CA GLY A 50 -11.36 -20.48 -1.10
C GLY A 50 -11.11 -20.38 -2.61
N LYS A 51 -10.44 -19.33 -3.09
CA LYS A 51 -10.14 -19.10 -4.51
C LYS A 51 -8.65 -19.27 -4.79
N LYS A 52 -8.27 -19.47 -6.06
CA LYS A 52 -6.85 -19.46 -6.43
C LYS A 52 -6.33 -18.02 -6.39
N VAL A 53 -5.05 -17.86 -6.07
CA VAL A 53 -4.39 -16.53 -6.05
C VAL A 53 -4.50 -15.85 -7.43
N ALA A 54 -4.47 -16.64 -8.50
CA ALA A 54 -4.63 -16.18 -9.89
C ALA A 54 -6.00 -15.55 -10.18
N ASP A 55 -7.05 -15.91 -9.43
CA ASP A 55 -8.40 -15.35 -9.62
C ASP A 55 -8.62 -14.05 -8.83
N ILE A 56 -7.65 -13.68 -7.99
CA ILE A 56 -7.72 -12.52 -7.08
C ILE A 56 -6.83 -11.38 -7.56
N LEU A 57 -5.69 -11.72 -8.17
CA LEU A 57 -4.84 -10.73 -8.81
C LEU A 57 -5.32 -10.54 -10.27
N PRO A 58 -5.60 -9.31 -10.72
CA PRO A 58 -5.86 -9.06 -12.13
C PRO A 58 -4.65 -9.48 -12.96
N ARG A 59 -4.89 -10.07 -14.14
CA ARG A 59 -3.83 -10.42 -15.07
C ARG A 59 -3.11 -9.13 -15.45
N ARG A 60 -1.77 -9.15 -15.48
CA ARG A 60 -0.94 -7.97 -15.80
C ARG A 60 -1.25 -7.34 -17.16
N ASP A 61 -2.05 -7.98 -17.99
CA ASP A 61 -2.49 -7.51 -19.31
C ASP A 61 -3.69 -6.54 -19.24
N ASP A 62 -4.37 -6.40 -18.10
CA ASP A 62 -5.48 -5.46 -17.88
C ASP A 62 -5.08 -4.26 -16.99
N ALA A 63 -3.78 -3.96 -16.88
CA ALA A 63 -3.33 -2.72 -16.27
C ALA A 63 -3.51 -1.58 -17.29
N PRO A 64 -4.25 -0.49 -16.98
CA PRO A 64 -4.25 0.66 -17.86
C PRO A 64 -2.81 1.18 -17.93
N ALA A 65 -2.19 1.00 -19.09
CA ALA A 65 -0.94 1.63 -19.43
C ALA A 65 -1.09 3.12 -19.15
N THR A 66 -0.18 3.67 -18.35
CA THR A 66 -0.03 5.11 -18.15
C THR A 66 -0.01 5.77 -19.52
N GLU A 67 -1.07 6.49 -19.86
CA GLU A 67 -1.10 7.41 -20.98
C GLU A 67 -0.01 8.45 -20.76
N THR A 68 1.03 8.38 -21.58
CA THR A 68 1.94 9.47 -21.88
C THR A 68 1.10 10.70 -22.27
N ALA A 69 1.07 11.71 -21.40
CA ALA A 69 0.60 13.04 -21.73
C ALA A 69 1.83 13.92 -22.03
N GLU A 70 2.12 14.08 -23.32
CA GLU A 70 2.86 15.22 -23.85
C GLU A 70 1.94 16.45 -23.88
N ALA A 71 2.40 17.55 -23.28
CA ALA A 71 2.16 18.94 -23.70
C ALA A 71 3.16 19.86 -22.99
#